data_AF-A0A2M9YFK8-F1
#
_entry.id   AF-A0A2M9YFK8-F1
#
_cell.length_a   1.000
_cell.length_b   1.000
_cell.length_c   1.000
_cell.angle_alpha   90.00
_cell.angle_beta   90.00
_cell.angle_gamma   90.00
#
_symmetry.space_group_name_H-M   'P 1'
#
loop_
_entity.id
_entity.type
_entity.pdbx_description
1 polymer ?
#
loop_
_entity_poly.entity_id
_entity_poly.type
_entity_poly.pdbx_seq_one_letter_code
_entity_poly.pdbx_strand_id
1 'polypeptide(L)'
;MFFSHPNISFGKSSRGFGIHFLASFAVIYSFSIMYLDAETVSIDSPHGGFTTERIQKISGTVIGINPEKVTVVINGIPQMVPLYAGKFSFSTVASPGDNLVEVRAGKAYDKVSFFAKVPSRDIKVILTWDTASYTDLWVIDPSGEKCYWAHTSTKSGGNLVYDDATFAPQTFTMSKALPGNYAVQAQYYAPFNSQVTRAKVYVVLYEGTPREKRKQYQFTMTRAQQVYHLGNFEIEPD
;
A
#
# COMPACT_ATOMS: atom_id res chain seq x y z
N MET A 1 -42.56 80.17 13.08
CA MET A 1 -43.86 80.63 13.62
C MET A 1 -44.38 79.50 14.50
N PHE A 2 -44.08 79.47 15.80
CA PHE A 2 -44.78 80.19 16.87
C PHE A 2 -46.30 80.14 16.72
N PHE A 3 -46.95 79.26 17.50
CA PHE A 3 -47.95 79.65 18.52
C PHE A 3 -48.00 78.57 19.61
N SER A 4 -48.39 79.00 20.79
CA SER A 4 -48.10 78.47 22.11
C SER A 4 -49.37 78.47 22.98
N HIS A 5 -49.26 77.79 24.14
CA HIS A 5 -50.05 77.92 25.39
C HIS A 5 -51.17 76.86 25.65
N PRO A 6 -51.55 76.60 26.93
CA PRO A 6 -50.82 75.67 27.83
C PRO A 6 -51.77 74.83 28.74
N ASN A 7 -51.15 74.13 29.71
CA ASN A 7 -51.55 74.04 31.13
C ASN A 7 -52.19 72.76 31.73
N ILE A 8 -51.39 72.21 32.67
CA ILE A 8 -51.70 71.80 34.06
C ILE A 8 -51.80 70.30 34.38
N SER A 9 -50.93 69.95 35.34
CA SER A 9 -50.67 68.71 36.06
C SER A 9 -51.67 68.39 37.17
N PHE A 10 -51.84 67.10 37.49
CA PHE A 10 -51.42 66.41 38.73
C PHE A 10 -52.23 65.12 38.90
N GLY A 11 -51.57 63.98 39.17
CA GLY A 11 -52.31 62.75 39.43
C GLY A 11 -51.45 61.53 39.76
N LYS A 12 -50.99 61.47 41.02
CA LYS A 12 -50.78 60.28 41.85
C LYS A 12 -49.99 59.08 41.31
N SER A 13 -48.81 58.94 41.90
CA SER A 13 -48.17 57.68 42.33
C SER A 13 -49.10 56.47 42.46
N SER A 14 -48.79 55.40 41.72
CA SER A 14 -48.95 54.03 42.19
C SER A 14 -47.74 53.19 41.76
N ARG A 15 -47.17 52.48 42.73
CA ARG A 15 -46.02 51.58 42.58
C ARG A 15 -46.43 50.39 41.73
N GLY A 16 -45.93 50.32 40.49
CA GLY A 16 -46.00 49.13 39.66
C GLY A 16 -44.84 48.19 39.99
N PHE A 17 -45.19 47.01 40.49
CA PHE A 17 -44.29 45.88 40.75
C PHE A 17 -43.37 45.62 39.53
N GLY A 18 -42.06 45.73 39.72
CA GLY A 18 -41.08 45.28 38.74
C GLY A 18 -41.11 43.75 38.64
N ILE A 19 -41.62 43.23 37.53
CA ILE A 19 -41.41 41.83 37.17
C ILE A 19 -40.02 41.76 36.54
N HIS A 20 -39.01 41.42 37.34
CA HIS A 20 -37.70 41.06 36.83
C HIS A 20 -37.83 39.74 36.07
N PHE A 21 -37.90 39.82 34.74
CA PHE A 21 -37.77 38.64 33.88
C PHE A 21 -36.29 38.22 33.93
N LEU A 22 -35.96 37.25 34.79
CA LEU A 22 -34.68 36.58 34.75
C LEU A 22 -34.63 35.76 33.46
N ALA A 23 -33.99 36.32 32.43
CA ALA A 23 -33.61 35.56 31.25
C ALA A 23 -32.49 34.59 31.65
N SER A 24 -32.88 33.38 32.07
CA SER A 24 -31.95 32.28 32.25
C SER A 24 -31.40 31.85 30.89
N PHE A 25 -30.23 32.38 30.52
CA PHE A 25 -29.44 31.82 29.42
C PHE A 25 -28.91 30.46 29.87
N ALA A 26 -29.59 29.38 29.49
CA ALA A 26 -29.04 28.05 29.56
C ALA A 26 -27.93 27.96 28.49
N VAL A 27 -26.67 28.04 28.91
CA VAL A 27 -25.53 27.67 28.05
C VAL A 27 -25.55 26.15 27.95
N ILE A 28 -26.15 25.64 26.87
CA ILE A 28 -26.07 24.23 26.53
C ILE A 28 -24.66 23.98 26.00
N TYR A 29 -23.79 23.40 26.82
CA TYR A 29 -22.57 22.79 26.32
C TYR A 29 -22.96 21.55 25.54
N SER A 30 -23.07 21.67 24.22
CA SER A 30 -23.11 20.52 23.34
C SER A 30 -21.74 19.85 23.38
N PHE A 31 -21.58 18.83 24.22
CA PHE A 31 -20.49 17.88 24.07
C PHE A 31 -20.76 17.09 22.80
N SER A 32 -20.13 17.49 21.70
CA SER A 32 -19.98 16.60 20.56
C SER A 32 -19.12 15.43 21.03
N ILE A 33 -19.73 14.28 21.26
CA ILE A 33 -18.99 13.02 21.36
C ILE A 33 -18.38 12.82 19.99
N MET A 34 -17.11 13.19 19.83
CA MET A 34 -16.32 12.71 18.70
C MET A 34 -16.22 11.20 18.87
N TYR A 35 -17.00 10.45 18.11
CA TYR A 35 -16.71 9.04 17.89
C TYR A 35 -15.34 8.97 17.23
N LEU A 36 -14.34 8.58 18.01
CA LEU A 36 -13.06 8.17 17.46
C LEU A 36 -13.31 6.78 16.86
N ASP A 37 -13.63 6.72 15.58
CA ASP A 37 -13.69 5.44 14.89
C ASP A 37 -12.34 4.76 15.08
N ALA A 38 -12.35 3.57 15.71
CA ALA A 38 -11.12 2.83 15.94
C ALA A 38 -10.53 2.43 14.58
N GLU A 39 -9.39 3.02 14.25
CA GLU A 39 -8.60 2.63 13.08
C GLU A 39 -8.17 1.17 13.24
N THR A 40 -8.63 0.30 12.33
CA THR A 40 -8.31 -1.13 12.39
C THR A 40 -7.85 -1.66 11.05
N VAL A 41 -6.92 -2.61 11.12
CA VAL A 41 -6.47 -3.45 10.02
C VAL A 41 -6.71 -4.88 10.45
N SER A 42 -7.25 -5.71 9.57
CA SER A 42 -7.44 -7.14 9.79
C SER A 42 -6.92 -7.90 8.58
N ILE A 43 -6.05 -8.87 8.79
CA ILE A 43 -5.58 -9.80 7.76
C ILE A 43 -6.57 -10.98 7.68
N ASP A 44 -7.26 -11.07 6.55
CA ASP A 44 -8.17 -12.17 6.24
C ASP A 44 -7.44 -13.36 5.62
N SER A 45 -6.25 -13.17 5.04
CA SER A 45 -5.40 -14.26 4.56
C SER A 45 -3.94 -13.79 4.47
N PRO A 46 -2.97 -14.61 4.90
CA PRO A 46 -3.12 -15.95 5.47
C PRO A 46 -3.63 -15.93 6.92
N HIS A 47 -4.16 -17.05 7.41
CA HIS A 47 -4.58 -17.22 8.82
C HIS A 47 -3.46 -17.80 9.71
N GLY A 48 -2.22 -17.79 9.23
CA GLY A 48 -1.08 -18.44 9.87
C GLY A 48 -0.99 -19.93 9.55
N GLY A 49 -0.21 -20.66 10.34
CA GLY A 49 -0.07 -22.11 10.22
C GLY A 49 0.91 -22.55 9.13
N PHE A 50 0.53 -23.54 8.33
CA PHE A 50 1.39 -24.24 7.38
C PHE A 50 0.80 -24.23 5.97
N THR A 51 1.64 -24.08 4.95
CA THR A 51 1.25 -24.20 3.54
C THR A 51 2.28 -24.96 2.71
N THR A 52 1.82 -25.63 1.65
CA THR A 52 2.66 -26.15 0.55
C THR A 52 2.47 -25.34 -0.74
N GLU A 53 1.56 -24.37 -0.74
CA GLU A 53 1.25 -23.56 -1.91
C GLU A 53 2.40 -22.57 -2.19
N ARG A 54 2.84 -22.54 -3.46
CA ARG A 54 3.84 -21.57 -3.91
C ARG A 54 3.28 -20.15 -3.93
N ILE A 55 2.02 -20.01 -4.36
CA ILE A 55 1.33 -18.72 -4.44
C ILE A 55 0.49 -18.55 -3.19
N GLN A 56 0.79 -17.50 -2.43
CA GLN A 56 0.03 -17.13 -1.26
C GLN A 56 -0.80 -15.89 -1.58
N LYS A 57 -2.11 -16.00 -1.38
CA LYS A 57 -3.00 -14.83 -1.38
C LYS A 57 -2.79 -14.06 -0.07
N ILE A 58 -2.67 -12.75 -0.18
CA ILE A 58 -2.65 -11.81 0.93
C ILE A 58 -3.89 -10.93 0.81
N SER A 59 -4.76 -10.92 1.81
CA SER A 59 -5.98 -10.12 1.78
C SER A 59 -6.41 -9.67 3.17
N GLY A 60 -7.23 -8.63 3.22
CA GLY A 60 -7.74 -8.11 4.47
C GLY A 60 -8.59 -6.87 4.30
N THR A 61 -8.97 -6.31 5.45
CA THR A 61 -9.89 -5.17 5.56
C THR A 61 -9.27 -4.06 6.41
N VAL A 62 -9.54 -2.80 6.05
CA VAL A 62 -9.20 -1.58 6.79
C VAL A 62 -10.50 -0.83 7.10
N ILE A 63 -10.70 -0.45 8.36
CA ILE A 63 -11.89 0.26 8.85
C ILE A 63 -11.45 1.49 9.67
N GLY A 64 -12.26 2.55 9.66
CA GLY A 64 -11.98 3.80 10.40
C GLY A 64 -10.94 4.71 9.74
N ILE A 65 -10.34 4.26 8.64
CA ILE A 65 -9.46 5.05 7.76
C ILE A 65 -9.91 4.80 6.31
N ASN A 66 -9.78 5.81 5.45
CA ASN A 66 -9.99 5.68 4.00
C ASN A 66 -8.71 6.00 3.21
N PRO A 67 -7.61 5.23 3.37
CA PRO A 67 -6.44 5.45 2.53
C PRO A 67 -6.67 4.85 1.13
N GLU A 68 -6.02 5.41 0.12
CA GLU A 68 -6.05 4.83 -1.24
C GLU A 68 -5.28 3.49 -1.31
N LYS A 69 -4.37 3.26 -0.36
CA LYS A 69 -3.45 2.12 -0.34
C LYS A 69 -3.01 1.74 1.07
N VAL A 70 -2.58 0.50 1.25
CA VAL A 70 -1.88 0.01 2.45
C VAL A 70 -0.42 -0.29 2.15
N THR A 71 0.42 -0.31 3.19
CA THR A 71 1.75 -0.89 3.10
C THR A 71 1.71 -2.31 3.65
N VAL A 72 2.04 -3.29 2.80
CA VAL A 72 2.20 -4.69 3.18
C VAL A 72 3.69 -5.00 3.20
N VAL A 73 4.21 -5.41 4.36
CA VAL A 73 5.62 -5.80 4.54
C VAL A 73 5.68 -7.31 4.62
N ILE A 74 6.28 -7.95 3.61
CA ILE A 74 6.46 -9.40 3.56
C ILE A 74 7.94 -9.70 3.74
N ASN A 75 8.31 -10.39 4.82
CA ASN A 75 9.71 -10.75 5.13
C ASN A 75 10.68 -9.57 5.06
N GLY A 76 10.21 -8.41 5.54
CA GLY A 76 10.96 -7.14 5.53
C GLY A 76 10.89 -6.33 4.24
N ILE A 77 10.20 -6.82 3.20
CA ILE A 77 10.06 -6.12 1.91
C ILE A 77 8.72 -5.35 1.89
N PRO A 78 8.73 -4.01 1.95
CA PRO A 78 7.52 -3.19 1.87
C PRO A 78 6.98 -3.12 0.45
N GLN A 79 5.68 -3.30 0.30
CA GLN A 79 4.92 -3.28 -0.95
C GLN A 79 3.68 -2.43 -0.74
N MET A 80 3.41 -1.50 -1.66
CA MET A 80 2.15 -0.73 -1.63
C MET A 80 1.07 -1.54 -2.34
N VAL A 81 -0.13 -1.59 -1.76
CA VAL A 81 -1.25 -2.36 -2.32
C VAL A 81 -2.49 -1.48 -2.32
N PRO A 82 -3.23 -1.38 -3.44
CA PRO A 82 -4.41 -0.55 -3.51
C PRO A 82 -5.52 -1.07 -2.59
N LEU A 83 -6.35 -0.14 -2.10
CA LEU A 83 -7.58 -0.45 -1.39
C LEU A 83 -8.79 -0.22 -2.30
N TYR A 84 -9.70 -1.19 -2.31
CA TYR A 84 -11.00 -1.07 -2.96
C TYR A 84 -12.09 -1.27 -1.91
N ALA A 85 -12.85 -0.22 -1.63
CA ALA A 85 -13.90 -0.22 -0.61
C ALA A 85 -13.40 -0.76 0.76
N GLY A 86 -12.23 -0.30 1.20
CA GLY A 86 -11.61 -0.72 2.47
C GLY A 86 -10.96 -2.10 2.44
N LYS A 87 -10.87 -2.78 1.29
CA LYS A 87 -10.27 -4.12 1.17
C LYS A 87 -9.02 -4.10 0.31
N PHE A 88 -8.01 -4.88 0.72
CA PHE A 88 -6.83 -5.19 -0.10
C PHE A 88 -6.82 -6.69 -0.41
N SER A 89 -6.34 -7.05 -1.59
CA SER A 89 -6.17 -8.44 -2.00
C SER A 89 -5.17 -8.51 -3.15
N PHE A 90 -4.12 -9.31 -3.00
CA PHE A 90 -3.12 -9.56 -4.04
C PHE A 90 -2.45 -10.92 -3.84
N SER A 91 -1.77 -11.42 -4.87
CA SER A 91 -1.02 -12.67 -4.80
C SER A 91 0.48 -12.42 -4.69
N THR A 92 1.18 -13.22 -3.88
CA THR A 92 2.64 -13.18 -3.76
C THR A 92 3.23 -14.59 -3.76
N VAL A 93 4.55 -14.70 -3.93
CA VAL A 93 5.26 -15.98 -3.87
C VAL A 93 5.77 -16.21 -2.45
N ALA A 94 5.26 -17.27 -1.80
CA ALA A 94 5.71 -17.69 -0.48
C ALA A 94 7.21 -17.96 -0.48
N SER A 95 7.91 -17.56 0.58
CA SER A 95 9.34 -17.84 0.76
C SER A 95 9.48 -19.20 1.44
N PRO A 96 10.50 -20.02 1.15
CA PRO A 96 10.73 -21.27 1.89
C PRO A 96 10.89 -21.01 3.39
N GLY A 97 10.24 -21.81 4.23
CA GLY A 97 10.31 -21.68 5.69
C GLY A 97 9.39 -20.59 6.24
N ASP A 98 9.89 -19.81 7.18
CA ASP A 98 9.08 -18.81 7.89
C ASP A 98 8.76 -17.60 7.02
N ASN A 99 7.48 -17.23 7.01
CA ASN A 99 6.99 -16.01 6.38
C ASN A 99 6.28 -15.15 7.42
N LEU A 100 6.58 -13.85 7.42
CA LEU A 100 5.92 -12.83 8.23
C LEU A 100 5.29 -11.79 7.29
N VAL A 101 4.00 -11.58 7.47
CA VAL A 101 3.23 -10.54 6.79
C VAL A 101 2.80 -9.51 7.83
N GLU A 102 3.13 -8.26 7.60
CA GLU A 102 2.66 -7.13 8.39
C GLU A 102 1.94 -6.14 7.47
N VAL A 103 0.69 -5.81 7.80
CA VAL A 103 -0.09 -4.82 7.06
C VAL A 103 -0.22 -3.56 7.90
N ARG A 104 0.05 -2.40 7.30
CA ARG A 104 0.00 -1.08 7.97
C ARG A 104 -0.90 -0.11 7.20
N ALA A 105 -1.77 0.57 7.95
CA ALA A 105 -2.58 1.69 7.48
C ALA A 105 -2.55 2.80 8.54
N GLY A 106 -1.82 3.89 8.29
CA GLY A 106 -1.61 4.93 9.30
C GLY A 106 -0.91 4.37 10.54
N LYS A 107 -1.58 4.45 11.70
CA LYS A 107 -1.10 3.87 12.97
C LYS A 107 -1.60 2.45 13.21
N ALA A 108 -2.66 2.03 12.53
CA ALA A 108 -3.21 0.70 12.63
C ALA A 108 -2.34 -0.32 11.89
N TYR A 109 -2.19 -1.50 12.47
CA TYR A 109 -1.46 -2.60 11.86
C TYR A 109 -2.01 -3.95 12.31
N ASP A 110 -1.74 -4.98 11.51
CA ASP A 110 -1.95 -6.37 11.85
C ASP A 110 -0.79 -7.23 11.33
N LYS A 111 -0.57 -8.39 11.94
CA LYS A 111 0.55 -9.28 11.62
C LYS A 111 0.11 -10.74 11.65
N VAL A 112 0.62 -11.50 10.70
CA VAL A 112 0.46 -12.95 10.68
C VAL A 112 1.75 -13.62 10.20
N SER A 113 2.09 -14.74 10.81
CA SER A 113 3.21 -15.59 10.39
C SER A 113 2.72 -16.98 10.00
N PHE A 114 3.33 -17.55 8.97
CA PHE A 114 3.06 -18.91 8.52
C PHE A 114 4.34 -19.57 8.01
N PHE A 115 4.39 -20.91 8.08
CA PHE A 115 5.47 -21.71 7.52
C PHE A 115 5.08 -22.21 6.13
N ALA A 116 5.97 -22.08 5.15
CA ALA A 116 5.78 -22.60 3.80
C ALA A 116 6.80 -23.69 3.47
N LYS A 117 6.31 -24.92 3.26
CA LYS A 117 7.11 -26.03 2.72
C LYS A 117 7.09 -25.97 1.20
N VAL A 118 7.83 -25.02 0.66
CA VAL A 118 8.02 -24.83 -0.79
C VAL A 118 9.50 -25.00 -1.16
N PRO A 119 9.82 -25.44 -2.39
CA PRO A 119 11.20 -25.58 -2.82
C PRO A 119 11.98 -24.26 -2.74
N SER A 120 13.29 -24.36 -2.49
CA SER A 120 14.22 -23.24 -2.68
C SER A 120 14.20 -22.74 -4.12
N ARG A 121 14.71 -21.54 -4.33
CA ARG A 121 14.81 -20.92 -5.66
C ARG A 121 16.08 -20.12 -5.79
N ASP A 122 16.66 -20.17 -6.98
CA ASP A 122 17.87 -19.41 -7.27
C ASP A 122 17.60 -17.91 -7.42
N ILE A 123 16.43 -17.53 -7.95
CA ILE A 123 16.08 -16.13 -8.17
C ILE A 123 14.65 -15.84 -7.68
N LYS A 124 14.51 -14.73 -6.97
CA LYS A 124 13.26 -14.00 -6.73
C LYS A 124 13.52 -12.50 -6.91
N VAL A 125 12.75 -11.85 -7.78
CA VAL A 125 12.82 -10.40 -8.03
C VAL A 125 11.45 -9.81 -7.74
N ILE A 126 11.37 -8.84 -6.83
CA ILE A 126 10.14 -8.13 -6.49
C ILE A 126 10.28 -6.68 -6.93
N LEU A 127 9.35 -6.20 -7.76
CA LEU A 127 9.18 -4.80 -8.11
C LEU A 127 8.04 -4.18 -7.31
N THR A 128 8.27 -2.98 -6.80
CA THR A 128 7.24 -2.11 -6.21
C THR A 128 7.48 -0.64 -6.59
N TRP A 129 6.45 0.20 -6.57
CA TRP A 129 6.53 1.62 -6.89
C TRP A 129 5.57 2.44 -6.03
N ASP A 130 5.78 3.76 -5.98
CA ASP A 130 5.15 4.63 -4.98
C ASP A 130 3.97 5.50 -5.47
N THR A 131 3.58 5.36 -6.73
CA THR A 131 2.49 6.12 -7.36
C THR A 131 1.40 5.26 -8.00
N ALA A 132 0.19 5.81 -8.17
CA ALA A 132 -0.93 5.11 -8.77
C ALA A 132 -0.73 4.98 -10.29
N SER A 133 0.04 3.98 -10.69
CA SER A 133 0.38 3.69 -12.08
C SER A 133 0.49 2.20 -12.30
N TYR A 134 0.42 1.76 -13.56
CA TYR A 134 0.91 0.45 -13.94
C TYR A 134 2.42 0.53 -14.16
N THR A 135 3.14 -0.49 -13.72
CA THR A 135 4.57 -0.62 -13.98
C THR A 135 4.86 -2.11 -14.13
N ASP A 136 5.54 -2.44 -15.21
CA ASP A 136 5.78 -3.83 -15.59
C ASP A 136 7.24 -4.21 -15.34
N LEU A 137 7.46 -5.32 -14.65
CA LEU A 137 8.76 -5.89 -14.34
C LEU A 137 9.25 -6.70 -15.52
N TRP A 138 10.43 -6.35 -16.02
CA TRP A 138 11.12 -7.09 -17.07
C TRP A 138 12.36 -7.74 -16.47
N VAL A 139 12.45 -9.06 -16.59
CA VAL A 139 13.68 -9.80 -16.25
C VAL A 139 14.19 -10.45 -17.52
N ILE A 140 15.41 -10.10 -17.91
CA ILE A 140 16.08 -10.63 -19.09
C ILE A 140 17.14 -11.61 -18.61
N ASP A 141 17.06 -12.86 -19.08
CA ASP A 141 17.99 -13.92 -18.72
C ASP A 141 19.27 -13.91 -19.57
N PRO A 142 20.29 -14.72 -19.23
CA PRO A 142 21.57 -14.76 -19.97
C PRO A 142 21.44 -15.17 -21.44
N SER A 143 20.34 -15.83 -21.83
CA SER A 143 20.07 -16.17 -23.24
C SER A 143 19.48 -14.99 -24.03
N GLY A 144 19.12 -13.90 -23.34
CA GLY A 144 18.43 -12.74 -23.90
C GLY A 144 16.91 -12.86 -23.89
N GLU A 145 16.35 -13.94 -23.33
CA GLU A 145 14.90 -14.09 -23.22
C GLU A 145 14.35 -13.17 -22.12
N LYS A 146 13.28 -12.44 -22.45
CA LYS A 146 12.64 -11.47 -21.56
C LYS A 146 11.35 -12.02 -20.98
N CYS A 147 11.25 -12.11 -19.65
CA CYS A 147 10.03 -12.36 -18.90
C CYS A 147 9.33 -11.04 -18.54
N TYR A 148 8.03 -10.91 -18.84
CA TYR A 148 7.20 -9.72 -18.57
C TYR A 148 5.69 -10.06 -18.67
N TRP A 149 4.77 -9.10 -18.47
CA TRP A 149 3.32 -9.39 -18.40
C TRP A 149 2.75 -10.20 -19.59
N ALA A 150 3.25 -10.00 -20.81
CA ALA A 150 2.78 -10.73 -22.00
C ALA A 150 3.61 -11.99 -22.32
N HIS A 151 4.67 -12.27 -21.55
CA HIS A 151 5.50 -13.47 -21.63
C HIS A 151 5.91 -13.89 -20.21
N THR A 152 4.93 -14.39 -19.46
CA THR A 152 5.06 -14.66 -18.02
C THR A 152 5.89 -15.89 -17.69
N SER A 153 6.18 -16.76 -18.66
CA SER A 153 7.01 -17.95 -18.49
C SER A 153 8.08 -18.02 -19.57
N THR A 154 9.35 -18.06 -19.16
CA THR A 154 10.48 -18.20 -20.10
C THR A 154 10.79 -19.67 -20.38
N LYS A 155 11.47 -19.96 -21.50
CA LYS A 155 11.94 -21.31 -21.84
C LYS A 155 12.93 -21.84 -20.81
N SER A 156 13.69 -20.94 -20.20
CA SER A 156 14.64 -21.23 -19.12
C SER A 156 13.98 -21.51 -17.76
N GLY A 157 12.66 -21.32 -17.62
CA GLY A 157 11.91 -21.64 -16.40
C GLY A 157 11.70 -20.46 -15.43
N GLY A 158 11.94 -19.23 -15.88
CA GLY A 158 11.52 -18.02 -15.20
C GLY A 158 10.00 -17.86 -15.23
N ASN A 159 9.41 -17.36 -14.14
CA ASN A 159 7.96 -17.20 -14.00
C ASN A 159 7.60 -15.88 -13.32
N LEU A 160 6.70 -15.11 -13.92
CA LEU A 160 6.15 -13.85 -13.40
C LEU A 160 4.80 -14.07 -12.74
N VAL A 161 4.64 -13.51 -11.54
CA VAL A 161 3.37 -13.37 -10.82
C VAL A 161 3.09 -11.88 -10.70
N TYR A 162 1.93 -11.45 -11.19
CA TYR A 162 1.51 -10.05 -11.16
C TYR A 162 -0.01 -9.97 -11.03
N ASP A 163 -0.49 -8.84 -10.54
CA ASP A 163 -1.89 -8.45 -10.58
C ASP A 163 -2.04 -7.19 -11.45
N ASP A 164 -3.11 -7.11 -12.25
CA ASP A 164 -3.37 -5.98 -13.15
C ASP A 164 -4.03 -4.80 -12.40
N ALA A 165 -3.28 -4.22 -11.47
CA ALA A 165 -3.74 -3.11 -10.64
C ALA A 165 -2.65 -2.07 -10.41
N THR A 166 -3.07 -0.82 -10.20
CA THR A 166 -2.18 0.26 -9.80
C THR A 166 -1.54 -0.05 -8.44
N PHE A 167 -0.24 0.19 -8.29
CA PHE A 167 0.59 -0.17 -7.14
C PHE A 167 0.90 -1.67 -6.95
N ALA A 168 0.26 -2.59 -7.68
CA ALA A 168 0.38 -4.01 -7.38
C ALA A 168 1.81 -4.54 -7.63
N PRO A 169 2.49 -5.08 -6.60
CA PRO A 169 3.85 -5.57 -6.75
C PRO A 169 3.92 -6.71 -7.76
N GLN A 170 5.00 -6.77 -8.54
CA GLN A 170 5.25 -7.87 -9.47
C GLN A 170 6.42 -8.72 -8.97
N THR A 171 6.28 -10.04 -9.04
CA THR A 171 7.28 -10.99 -8.57
C THR A 171 7.70 -11.96 -9.67
N PHE A 172 8.95 -11.87 -10.10
CA PHE A 172 9.59 -12.90 -10.92
C PHE A 172 10.29 -13.92 -10.04
N THR A 173 10.25 -15.20 -10.40
CA THR A 173 11.05 -16.25 -9.77
C THR A 173 11.61 -17.24 -10.78
N MET A 174 12.73 -17.87 -10.42
CA MET A 174 13.32 -18.98 -11.17
C MET A 174 13.88 -19.99 -10.18
N SER A 175 13.40 -21.24 -10.23
CA SER A 175 13.83 -22.28 -9.28
C SER A 175 15.27 -22.68 -9.50
N LYS A 176 15.65 -22.88 -10.77
CA LYS A 176 17.01 -23.20 -11.21
C LYS A 176 17.45 -22.18 -12.25
N ALA A 177 18.38 -21.31 -11.92
CA ALA A 177 18.84 -20.24 -12.79
C ALA A 177 19.88 -20.72 -13.80
N LEU A 178 19.96 -20.05 -14.95
CA LEU A 178 21.09 -20.17 -15.86
C LEU A 178 22.28 -19.40 -15.26
N PRO A 179 23.52 -19.90 -15.38
CA PRO A 179 24.68 -19.09 -15.03
C PRO A 179 24.81 -17.90 -15.99
N GLY A 180 25.28 -16.77 -15.46
CA GLY A 180 25.53 -15.55 -16.21
C GLY A 180 24.73 -14.34 -15.71
N ASN A 181 24.77 -13.28 -16.52
CA ASN A 181 24.21 -11.99 -16.17
C ASN A 181 22.71 -11.88 -16.51
N TYR A 182 21.93 -11.50 -15.51
CA TYR A 182 20.53 -11.11 -15.64
C TYR A 182 20.40 -9.58 -15.59
N ALA A 183 19.48 -9.05 -16.40
CA ALA A 183 19.09 -7.65 -16.34
C ALA A 183 17.68 -7.50 -15.75
N VAL A 184 17.51 -6.50 -14.88
CA VAL A 184 16.20 -6.10 -14.38
C VAL A 184 15.85 -4.72 -14.91
N GLN A 185 14.72 -4.64 -15.60
CA GLN A 185 14.18 -3.40 -16.13
C GLN A 185 12.74 -3.22 -15.64
N ALA A 186 12.24 -2.00 -15.72
CA ALA A 186 10.82 -1.72 -15.53
C ALA A 186 10.29 -0.83 -16.64
N GLN A 187 9.15 -1.21 -17.22
CA GLN A 187 8.40 -0.33 -18.11
C GLN A 187 7.45 0.53 -17.28
N TYR A 188 7.64 1.84 -17.31
CA TYR A 188 6.73 2.78 -16.64
C TYR A 188 5.46 2.98 -17.48
N TYR A 189 4.55 2.00 -17.42
CA TYR A 189 3.34 1.95 -18.22
C TYR A 189 2.22 2.84 -17.65
N ALA A 190 2.42 4.15 -17.73
CA ALA A 190 1.44 5.14 -17.29
C ALA A 190 0.99 6.04 -18.45
N PRO A 191 -0.14 6.77 -18.31
CA PRO A 191 -0.47 7.87 -19.22
C PRO A 191 0.69 8.87 -19.40
N PHE A 192 0.82 9.48 -20.58
CA PHE A 192 1.98 10.32 -20.93
C PHE A 192 2.28 11.48 -19.96
N ASN A 193 1.25 12.00 -19.28
CA ASN A 193 1.35 13.12 -18.34
C ASN A 193 1.29 12.67 -16.87
N SER A 194 1.55 11.39 -16.59
CA SER A 194 1.57 10.88 -15.23
C SER A 194 2.76 11.42 -14.44
N GLN A 195 2.57 11.51 -13.12
CA GLN A 195 3.56 11.98 -12.18
C GLN A 195 4.82 11.10 -12.12
N VAL A 196 5.95 11.69 -11.76
CA VAL A 196 7.18 10.94 -11.46
C VAL A 196 6.92 9.86 -10.41
N THR A 197 7.49 8.67 -10.63
CA THR A 197 7.36 7.53 -9.70
C THR A 197 8.72 6.96 -9.33
N ARG A 198 8.83 6.37 -8.14
CA ARG A 198 10.03 5.70 -7.68
C ARG A 198 9.82 4.19 -7.65
N ALA A 199 10.51 3.49 -8.54
CA ALA A 199 10.57 2.04 -8.52
C ALA A 199 11.64 1.57 -7.51
N LYS A 200 11.33 0.49 -6.79
CA LYS A 200 12.28 -0.31 -6.01
C LYS A 200 12.21 -1.75 -6.49
N VAL A 201 13.38 -2.35 -6.66
CA VAL A 201 13.53 -3.77 -6.95
C VAL A 201 14.31 -4.43 -5.84
N TYR A 202 13.80 -5.54 -5.35
CA TYR A 202 14.47 -6.43 -4.41
C TYR A 202 14.81 -7.72 -5.13
N VAL A 203 16.09 -8.07 -5.17
CA VAL A 203 16.59 -9.34 -5.72
C VAL A 203 17.01 -10.20 -4.55
N VAL A 204 16.39 -11.36 -4.40
CA VAL A 204 16.77 -12.41 -3.45
C VAL A 204 17.29 -13.60 -4.26
N LEU A 205 18.56 -13.92 -4.08
CA LEU A 205 19.22 -15.04 -4.73
C LEU A 205 19.32 -16.21 -3.75
N TYR A 206 19.12 -17.43 -4.24
CA TYR A 206 19.23 -18.67 -3.47
C TYR A 206 18.40 -18.67 -2.18
N GLU A 207 17.17 -18.11 -2.25
CA GLU A 207 16.26 -17.95 -1.12
C GLU A 207 15.98 -19.31 -0.44
N GLY A 208 16.12 -19.35 0.88
CA GLY A 208 15.93 -20.58 1.66
C GLY A 208 17.15 -21.50 1.74
N THR A 209 18.34 -21.00 1.37
CA THR A 209 19.62 -21.74 1.47
C THR A 209 20.67 -20.92 2.23
N PRO A 210 21.75 -21.54 2.73
CA PRO A 210 22.89 -20.80 3.30
C PRO A 210 23.60 -19.84 2.32
N ARG A 211 23.34 -19.97 1.01
CA ARG A 211 23.89 -19.08 -0.04
C ARG A 211 23.03 -17.84 -0.27
N GLU A 212 21.97 -17.61 0.51
CA GLU A 212 21.04 -16.51 0.26
C GLU A 212 21.75 -15.15 0.18
N LYS A 213 21.47 -14.39 -0.89
CA LYS A 213 21.99 -13.02 -1.08
C LYS A 213 20.84 -12.09 -1.41
N ARG A 214 20.82 -10.89 -0.81
CA ARG A 214 19.81 -9.86 -1.10
C ARG A 214 20.46 -8.62 -1.69
N LYS A 215 19.86 -8.10 -2.76
CA LYS A 215 20.24 -6.82 -3.40
C LYS A 215 19.00 -5.95 -3.53
N GLN A 216 19.20 -4.63 -3.52
CA GLN A 216 18.14 -3.67 -3.73
C GLN A 216 18.60 -2.63 -4.76
N TYR A 217 17.72 -2.33 -5.70
CA TYR A 217 17.88 -1.24 -6.65
C TYR A 217 16.73 -0.25 -6.49
N GLN A 218 16.99 1.03 -6.72
CA GLN A 218 15.98 2.07 -6.69
C GLN A 218 16.21 3.03 -7.85
N PHE A 219 15.14 3.42 -8.53
CA PHE A 219 15.21 4.35 -9.64
C PHE A 219 14.01 5.30 -9.66
N THR A 220 14.24 6.53 -10.09
CA THR A 220 13.18 7.53 -10.29
C THR A 220 12.80 7.56 -11.76
N MET A 221 11.59 7.13 -12.09
CA MET A 221 11.05 7.06 -13.44
C MET A 221 10.25 8.33 -13.72
N THR A 222 10.73 9.14 -14.67
CA THR A 222 10.24 10.52 -14.89
C THR A 222 9.39 10.68 -16.14
N ARG A 223 9.48 9.72 -17.07
CA ARG A 223 8.79 9.71 -18.35
C ARG A 223 7.98 8.43 -18.49
N ALA A 224 6.67 8.60 -18.60
CA ALA A 224 5.74 7.52 -18.91
C ALA A 224 6.06 6.87 -20.26
N GLN A 225 5.69 5.58 -20.40
CA GLN A 225 5.97 4.69 -21.53
C GLN A 225 7.46 4.32 -21.73
N GLN A 226 8.39 4.94 -21.00
CA GLN A 226 9.81 4.59 -21.05
C GLN A 226 10.11 3.29 -20.29
N VAL A 227 11.08 2.54 -20.81
CA VAL A 227 11.72 1.42 -20.12
C VAL A 227 12.97 1.93 -19.39
N TYR A 228 13.08 1.60 -18.12
CA TYR A 228 14.21 1.95 -17.27
C TYR A 228 15.02 0.71 -16.92
N HIS A 229 16.34 0.79 -17.10
CA HIS A 229 17.26 -0.23 -16.62
C HIS A 229 17.52 -0.01 -15.13
N LEU A 230 17.07 -0.93 -14.28
CA LEU A 230 17.13 -0.77 -12.82
C LEU A 230 18.41 -1.34 -12.23
N GLY A 231 18.93 -2.43 -12.82
CA GLY A 231 20.16 -3.05 -12.37
C GLY A 231 20.43 -4.38 -13.05
N ASN A 232 21.60 -4.94 -12.74
CA ASN A 232 22.02 -6.26 -13.18
C ASN A 232 22.36 -7.13 -11.96
N PHE A 233 22.29 -8.45 -12.12
CA PHE A 233 22.87 -9.38 -11.16
C PHE A 233 23.36 -10.63 -11.88
N GLU A 234 24.32 -11.31 -11.27
CA GLU A 234 24.98 -12.47 -11.86
C GLU A 234 24.68 -13.72 -11.03
N ILE A 235 24.50 -14.83 -11.73
CA ILE A 235 24.44 -16.19 -11.20
C ILE A 235 25.74 -16.87 -11.57
N GLU A 236 26.49 -17.28 -10.56
CA GLU A 236 27.73 -18.04 -10.78
C GLU A 236 27.39 -19.43 -11.34
N PRO A 237 28.26 -20.01 -12.18
CA PRO A 237 28.22 -21.44 -12.46
C PRO A 237 28.33 -22.25 -11.16
N ASP A 238 27.58 -23.36 -11.08
CA ASP A 238 27.72 -24.35 -10.01
C ASP A 238 29.05 -25.11 -10.10
#